data_AF-A0A959HUR8-F1
#
_entry.id   AF-A0A959HUR8-F1
#
_cell.length_a   1.000
_cell.length_b   1.000
_cell.length_c   1.000
_cell.angle_alpha   90.00
_cell.angle_beta   90.00
_cell.angle_gamma   90.00
#
_symmetry.space_group_name_H-M   'P 1'
#
loop_
_entity.id
_entity.type
_entity.pdbx_description
1 polymer ?
#
loop_
_entity_poly.entity_id
_entity_poly.type
_entity_poly.pdbx_seq_one_letter_code
_entity_poly.pdbx_strand_id
1 'polypeptide(L)' 'MILYLVGISCVGKTTIGKMLAETIDFPSFDLDIEIQNFYNKPIERIQDECFSMNEYREKASKILDLLFSKTLIL' A
#
# COMPACT_ATOMS: atom_id res chain seq x y z
N MET A 1 -0.16 12.18 -12.24
CA MET A 1 0.58 11.00 -12.72
C MET A 1 0.73 10.05 -11.53
N ILE A 2 0.57 8.73 -11.70
CA ILE A 2 0.76 7.75 -10.62
C ILE A 2 1.88 6.80 -11.03
N LEU A 3 2.80 6.53 -10.11
CA LEU A 3 3.92 5.60 -10.28
C LEU A 3 3.74 4.43 -9.32
N TYR A 4 3.74 3.20 -9.85
CA TYR A 4 3.63 1.97 -9.06
C TYR A 4 4.96 1.23 -9.01
N LEU A 5 5.41 0.93 -7.80
CA LEU A 5 6.58 0.08 -7.56
C LEU A 5 6.11 -1.30 -7.12
N VAL A 6 6.06 -2.23 -8.07
CA VAL A 6 5.65 -3.62 -7.84
C VAL A 6 6.85 -4.55 -7.78
N GLY A 7 6.71 -5.65 -7.04
CA GLY A 7 7.74 -6.68 -6.86
C GLY A 7 7.57 -7.42 -5.54
N ILE A 8 8.40 -8.44 -5.32
CA ILE A 8 8.36 -9.25 -4.09
C ILE A 8 8.89 -8.47 -2.88
N SER A 9 8.57 -8.91 -1.67
CA SER A 9 9.09 -8.31 -0.44
C SER A 9 10.62 -8.34 -0.37
N CYS A 10 11.22 -7.39 0.35
CA CYS A 10 12.66 -7.30 0.60
C CYS A 10 13.60 -7.01 -0.59
N VAL A 11 13.10 -6.57 -1.75
CA VAL A 11 13.94 -6.10 -2.88
C VAL A 11 14.26 -4.60 -2.85
N GLY A 12 13.96 -3.91 -1.75
CA GLY A 12 14.25 -2.47 -1.60
C GLY A 12 13.20 -1.51 -2.17
N LYS A 13 11.99 -1.98 -2.48
CA LYS A 13 10.89 -1.16 -3.07
C LYS A 13 10.58 0.09 -2.24
N THR A 14 10.41 -0.04 -0.93
CA THR A 14 10.08 1.08 -0.04
C THR A 14 11.20 2.13 -0.05
N THR A 15 12.47 1.70 -0.01
CA THR A 15 13.63 2.61 -0.06
C THR A 15 13.70 3.35 -1.40
N ILE A 16 13.65 2.63 -2.52
CA ILE A 16 13.72 3.24 -3.86
C ILE A 16 12.50 4.15 -4.10
N GLY A 17 11.32 3.74 -3.66
CA GLY A 17 10.09 4.53 -3.82
C GLY A 17 10.12 5.84 -3.05
N LYS A 18 10.66 5.83 -1.83
CA LYS A 18 10.86 7.05 -1.05
C LYS A 18 11.87 7.99 -1.72
N MET A 19 13.03 7.46 -2.12
CA MET A 19 14.06 8.25 -2.82
C MET A 19 13.54 8.84 -4.14
N LEU A 20 12.80 8.05 -4.92
CA LEU A 20 12.20 8.50 -6.17
C LEU A 20 11.19 9.63 -5.92
N ALA A 21 10.28 9.44 -4.97
CA ALA A 21 9.25 10.40 -4.62
C ALA A 21 9.85 11.74 -4.15
N GLU A 22 10.88 11.71 -3.29
CA GLU A 22 11.63 12.90 -2.88
C GLU A 22 12.32 13.60 -4.05
N THR A 23 12.86 12.84 -5.00
CA THR A 23 13.57 13.38 -6.18
C THR A 23 12.63 14.10 -7.15
N ILE A 24 11.39 13.65 -7.28
CA ILE A 24 10.40 14.20 -8.22
C ILE A 24 9.31 15.05 -7.54
N ASP A 25 9.45 15.32 -6.25
CA ASP A 25 8.47 16.03 -5.40
C ASP A 25 7.06 15.44 -5.44
N PHE A 26 6.98 14.11 -5.31
CA PHE A 26 5.72 13.37 -5.26
C PHE A 26 5.40 12.89 -3.84
N PRO A 27 4.12 12.77 -3.48
CA PRO A 27 3.75 12.05 -2.27
C PRO A 27 4.10 10.55 -2.42
N SER A 28 4.63 9.96 -1.35
CA SER A 28 5.00 8.54 -1.28
C SER A 28 4.03 7.78 -0.38
N PHE A 29 3.58 6.62 -0.85
CA PHE A 29 2.68 5.73 -0.10
C PHE A 29 3.21 4.30 -0.14
N ASP A 30 3.24 3.64 1.01
CA ASP A 30 3.50 2.20 1.11
C ASP A 30 2.18 1.48 1.42
N LEU A 31 1.70 0.66 0.48
CA LEU A 31 0.38 0.04 0.58
C LEU A 31 0.22 -0.81 1.85
N ASP A 32 1.28 -1.50 2.28
CA ASP A 32 1.25 -2.34 3.48
C ASP A 32 1.10 -1.49 4.75
N ILE A 33 1.69 -0.29 4.78
CA ILE A 33 1.52 0.68 5.86
C ILE A 33 0.09 1.24 5.85
N GLU A 34 -0.44 1.61 4.68
CA GLU A 34 -1.78 2.17 4.55
C GLU A 34 -2.87 1.17 4.97
N ILE A 35 -2.72 -0.12 4.65
CA ILE A 35 -3.61 -1.19 5.10
C ILE A 35 -3.59 -1.32 6.63
N GLN A 36 -2.40 -1.33 7.24
CA GLN A 36 -2.27 -1.45 8.70
C GLN A 36 -2.87 -0.25 9.42
N ASN A 37 -2.64 0.95 8.90
CA ASN A 37 -3.20 2.19 9.45
C ASN A 37 -4.74 2.19 9.34
N PHE A 38 -5.28 1.77 8.20
CA PHE A 38 -6.73 1.74 7.99
C PHE A 38 -7.44 0.75 8.93
N TYR A 39 -6.89 -0.46 9.10
CA TYR A 39 -7.48 -1.49 9.96
C TYR A 39 -7.02 -1.41 11.42
N ASN A 40 -6.07 -0.54 11.73
CA ASN A 40 -5.41 -0.40 13.03
C ASN A 40 -4.91 -1.74 13.59
N LYS A 41 -4.32 -2.57 12.73
CA LYS A 41 -3.85 -3.93 13.01
C LYS A 41 -2.62 -4.24 12.15
N PRO A 42 -1.66 -5.04 12.64
CA PRO A 42 -0.59 -5.54 11.81
C PRO A 42 -1.12 -6.52 10.75
N ILE A 43 -0.41 -6.65 9.62
CA ILE A 43 -0.87 -7.43 8.45
C ILE A 43 -1.20 -8.86 8.82
N GLU A 44 -0.40 -9.48 9.67
CA GLU A 44 -0.56 -10.86 10.11
C GLU A 44 -1.92 -11.05 10.81
N ARG A 45 -2.34 -10.07 11.63
CA ARG A 45 -3.65 -10.11 12.31
C ARG A 45 -4.81 -9.89 11.36
N ILE A 46 -4.61 -9.10 10.31
CA ILE A 46 -5.63 -8.90 9.27
C ILE A 46 -5.78 -10.19 8.45
N GLN A 47 -4.68 -10.89 8.17
CA GLN A 47 -4.68 -12.18 7.46
C GLN A 47 -5.30 -13.30 8.29
N ASP A 48 -5.01 -13.37 9.60
CA ASP A 48 -5.62 -14.33 10.55
C ASP A 48 -7.16 -14.24 10.58
N GLU A 49 -7.72 -13.06 10.30
CA GLU A 49 -9.17 -12.80 10.27
C GLU A 49 -9.84 -13.19 8.95
N CYS A 50 -9.05 -13.51 7.91
CA CYS A 50 -9.55 -13.89 6.60
C CYS A 50 -9.60 -15.41 6.45
N PHE A 51 -10.65 -15.92 5.80
CA PHE A 51 -10.76 -17.33 5.45
C PHE A 51 -9.68 -17.78 4.46
N SER A 52 -9.21 -16.85 3.61
CA SER A 52 -8.15 -17.13 2.64
C SER A 52 -7.30 -15.90 2.33
N MET A 53 -6.13 -16.13 1.73
CA MET A 53 -5.30 -15.04 1.20
C MET A 53 -5.97 -14.26 0.06
N ASN A 54 -6.93 -14.85 -0.66
CA ASN A 54 -7.70 -14.12 -1.67
C ASN A 54 -8.60 -13.08 -1.00
N GLU A 55 -9.27 -13.44 0.08
CA GLU A 55 -10.10 -12.51 0.86
C GLU A 55 -9.26 -11.38 1.45
N TYR A 56 -8.05 -11.68 1.94
CA TYR A 56 -7.10 -10.63 2.35
C TYR A 56 -6.79 -9.68 1.18
N ARG A 57 -6.53 -10.20 -0.03
CA ARG A 57 -6.24 -9.37 -1.21
C ARG A 57 -7.43 -8.51 -1.63
N GLU A 58 -8.66 -9.02 -1.56
CA GLU A 58 -9.89 -8.24 -1.79
C GLU A 58 -10.11 -7.16 -0.74
N LYS A 59 -9.72 -7.43 0.52
CA LYS A 59 -9.76 -6.45 1.61
C LYS A 59 -8.71 -5.35 1.41
N ALA A 60 -7.49 -5.74 1.04
CA ALA A 60 -6.38 -4.84 0.72
C ALA A 60 -6.66 -3.97 -0.51
N SER A 61 -7.32 -4.50 -1.55
CA SER A 61 -7.61 -3.74 -2.78
C SER A 61 -8.52 -2.54 -2.53
N LYS A 62 -9.44 -2.61 -1.57
CA LYS A 62 -10.28 -1.47 -1.16
C LYS A 62 -9.43 -0.29 -0.67
N ILE A 63 -8.30 -0.55 -0.02
CA ILE A 63 -7.39 0.50 0.45
C ILE A 63 -6.63 1.11 -0.72
N LEU A 64 -6.25 0.29 -1.70
CA LEU A 64 -5.66 0.77 -2.94
C LEU A 64 -6.63 1.69 -3.72
N ASP A 65 -7.91 1.31 -3.82
CA ASP A 65 -8.96 2.13 -4.45
C ASP A 65 -9.16 3.47 -3.72
N LEU A 66 -9.10 3.46 -2.37
CA LEU A 66 -9.16 4.66 -1.54
C LEU A 66 -7.96 5.58 -1.78
N LEU A 67 -6.75 5.03 -1.93
CA LEU A 67 -5.56 5.82 -2.24
C LEU A 67 -5.69 6.54 -3.59
N PHE A 68 -6.17 5.85 -4.63
CA PHE A 68 -6.41 6.51 -5.93
C PHE A 68 -7.46 7.62 -5.82
N SER A 69 -8.49 7.40 -5.04
CA SER A 69 -9.53 8.40 -4.81
C SER A 69 -9.01 9.64 -4.07
N LYS A 70 -8.09 9.48 -3.11
CA LYS A 70 -7.43 10.59 -2.41
C LYS A 70 -6.50 11.39 -3.33
N THR A 71 -5.71 10.72 -4.15
CA THR A 71 -4.75 11.36 -5.06
C THR A 71 -5.44 12.11 -6.21
N LEU A 72 -6.71 11.82 -6.50
CA LEU A 72 -7.51 12.58 -7.47
C LEU A 72 -8.04 13.93 -6.91
N ILE A 73 -7.98 14.14 -5.59
CA ILE A 73 -8.54 15.31 -4.91
C ILE A 73 -7.44 16.28 -4.40
N LEU A 74 -6.18 15.83 -4.38
CA LEU A 74 -4.99 16.65 -4.10
C LEU A 74 -4.37 17.16 -5.40
#